data_AF-A0A376Z106-F1
#
_entry.id   AF-A0A376Z106-F1
#
_cell.length_a   1.000
_cell.length_b   1.000
_cell.length_c   1.000
_cell.angle_alpha   90.00
_cell.angle_beta   90.00
_cell.angle_gamma   90.00
#
_symmetry.space_group_name_H-M   'P 1'
#
loop_
_entity.id
_entity.type
_entity.pdbx_description
1 polymer ?
#
loop_
_entity_poly.entity_id
_entity_poly.type
_entity_poly.pdbx_seq_one_letter_code
_entity_poly.pdbx_strand_id
1 'polypeptide(L)'
;MLVSYLPLLFSALVFSQQITFTARNIYRLALPLFVGIFLMALPPVYLQDLPLTLRPLLSNGLLVGILLAVLMDNLIPWERIE
;
A
#
# COMPACT_ATOMS: atom_id res chain seq x y z
N MET A 1 10.11 -15.73 12.93
CA MET A 1 9.69 -14.71 11.94
C MET A 1 8.31 -15.02 11.36
N LEU A 2 8.06 -16.16 10.71
CA LEU A 2 6.74 -16.50 10.13
C LEU A 2 5.57 -16.41 11.14
N VAL A 3 5.79 -16.85 12.37
CA VAL A 3 4.80 -16.82 13.47
C VAL A 3 4.36 -15.39 13.82
N SER A 4 5.18 -14.38 13.54
CA SER A 4 4.89 -12.97 13.82
C SER A 4 4.14 -12.28 12.68
N TYR A 5 4.30 -12.75 11.43
CA TYR A 5 3.64 -12.19 10.26
C TYR A 5 2.23 -12.75 10.05
N LEU A 6 1.97 -14.01 10.43
CA LEU A 6 0.63 -14.62 10.34
C LEU A 6 -0.45 -13.81 11.09
N PRO A 7 -0.22 -13.38 12.35
CA PRO A 7 -1.16 -12.56 13.10
C PRO A 7 -1.40 -11.18 12.46
N LEU A 8 -0.35 -10.56 11.90
CA LEU A 8 -0.47 -9.28 11.19
C LEU A 8 -1.31 -9.42 9.93
N LEU A 9 -1.08 -10.48 9.15
CA LEU A 9 -1.89 -10.79 7.97
C LEU A 9 -3.35 -11.07 8.37
N PHE A 10 -3.56 -11.86 9.42
CA PHE A 10 -4.90 -12.16 9.93
C PHE A 10 -5.62 -10.89 10.40
N SER A 11 -4.94 -9.99 11.11
CA SER A 11 -5.49 -8.70 11.53
C SER A 11 -5.89 -7.83 10.35
N ALA A 12 -5.07 -7.77 9.29
CA ALA A 12 -5.41 -7.06 8.06
C ALA A 12 -6.62 -7.67 7.33
N LEU A 13 -6.74 -9.00 7.30
CA LEU A 13 -7.89 -9.70 6.72
C LEU A 13 -9.18 -9.41 7.49
N VAL A 14 -9.14 -9.44 8.83
CA VAL A 14 -10.28 -9.09 9.67
C VAL A 14 -10.69 -7.63 9.47
N PHE A 15 -9.73 -6.71 9.34
CA PHE A 15 -10.01 -5.31 9.02
C PHE A 15 -10.68 -5.16 7.65
N SER A 16 -10.23 -5.92 6.65
CA SER A 16 -10.86 -5.92 5.32
C SER A 16 -12.33 -6.35 5.36
N GLN A 17 -12.75 -7.20 6.30
CA GLN A 17 -14.14 -7.64 6.44
C GLN A 17 -15.06 -6.58 7.06
N GLN A 18 -14.51 -5.57 7.73
CA GLN A 18 -15.27 -4.45 8.28
C GLN A 18 -15.61 -3.39 7.22
N ILE A 19 -15.00 -3.48 6.03
CA ILE A 19 -15.18 -2.54 4.94
C ILE A 19 -16.28 -3.07 4.00
N THR A 20 -17.24 -2.22 3.64
CA THR A 20 -18.21 -2.56 2.59
C THR A 20 -17.49 -2.63 1.25
N PHE A 21 -17.49 -3.80 0.62
CA PHE A 21 -16.88 -4.04 -0.68
C PHE A 21 -17.71 -3.41 -1.81
N THR A 22 -17.71 -2.09 -1.88
CA THR A 22 -18.14 -1.32 -3.05
C THR A 22 -16.95 -1.17 -3.99
N ALA A 23 -17.19 -1.09 -5.32
CA ALA A 23 -16.13 -0.91 -6.33
C ALA A 23 -15.13 0.20 -5.93
N ARG A 24 -15.64 1.32 -5.39
CA ARG A 24 -14.86 2.43 -4.84
C ARG A 24 -13.84 2.00 -3.77
N ASN A 25 -14.28 1.26 -2.75
CA ASN A 25 -13.43 0.83 -1.65
C ASN A 25 -12.43 -0.25 -2.09
N ILE A 26 -12.81 -1.11 -3.03
CA ILE A 26 -11.91 -2.08 -3.64
C ILE A 26 -10.77 -1.35 -4.35
N TYR A 27 -11.05 -0.34 -5.18
CA TYR A 27 -10.00 0.44 -5.84
C TYR A 27 -9.13 1.23 -4.87
N ARG A 28 -9.72 1.80 -3.80
CA ARG A 28 -8.97 2.51 -2.72
C ARG A 28 -7.97 1.61 -2.01
N LEU A 29 -8.28 0.33 -1.84
CA LEU A 29 -7.38 -0.63 -1.19
C LEU A 29 -6.41 -1.26 -2.19
N ALA A 30 -6.90 -1.67 -3.36
CA ALA A 30 -6.13 -2.41 -4.34
C ALA A 30 -5.02 -1.57 -4.98
N LEU A 31 -5.26 -0.29 -5.28
CA LEU A 31 -4.24 0.56 -5.92
C LEU A 31 -3.01 0.76 -5.03
N PRO A 32 -3.12 1.23 -3.77
CA PRO A 32 -1.97 1.39 -2.90
C PRO A 32 -1.28 0.07 -2.56
N LEU A 33 -2.05 -1.01 -2.35
CA LEU A 33 -1.48 -2.33 -2.11
C LEU A 33 -0.69 -2.84 -3.31
N PHE A 34 -1.25 -2.71 -4.53
CA PHE A 34 -0.59 -3.13 -5.75
C PHE A 34 0.71 -2.35 -5.98
N VAL A 35 0.67 -1.02 -5.86
CA VAL A 35 1.87 -0.19 -6.05
C VAL A 35 2.91 -0.46 -4.95
N GLY A 36 2.50 -0.61 -3.69
CA GLY A 36 3.39 -0.94 -2.58
C GLY A 36 4.11 -2.29 -2.78
N ILE A 37 3.37 -3.33 -3.17
CA ILE A 37 3.94 -4.67 -3.46
C ILE A 37 4.81 -4.63 -4.73
N PHE A 38 4.37 -3.92 -5.76
CA PHE A 38 5.13 -3.75 -7.00
C PHE A 38 6.49 -3.08 -6.75
N LEU A 39 6.51 -1.98 -5.98
CA LEU A 39 7.74 -1.30 -5.60
C LEU A 39 8.65 -2.19 -4.72
N MET A 40 8.07 -3.02 -3.86
CA MET A 40 8.84 -4.00 -3.07
C MET A 40 9.47 -5.09 -3.95
N ALA A 41 8.82 -5.45 -5.06
CA ALA A 41 9.31 -6.44 -6.02
C ALA A 41 10.34 -5.86 -7.00
N LEU A 42 10.52 -4.53 -7.05
CA LEU A 42 11.52 -3.92 -7.93
C LEU A 42 12.94 -4.27 -7.50
N PRO A 43 13.82 -4.67 -8.45
CA PRO A 43 15.22 -4.89 -8.14
C PRO A 43 15.89 -3.61 -7.62
N PRO A 44 16.77 -3.72 -6.60
CA PRO A 44 17.48 -2.58 -6.03
C PRO A 44 18.43 -1.89 -7.02
N VAL A 45 18.67 -2.51 -8.20
CA VAL A 45 19.40 -1.93 -9.33
C VAL A 45 18.68 -0.70 -9.91
N TYR A 46 17.35 -0.69 -9.95
CA TYR A 46 16.58 0.49 -10.39
C TYR A 46 16.51 1.58 -9.32
N LEU A 47 16.87 1.25 -8.08
CA LEU A 47 16.86 2.17 -6.94
C LEU A 47 18.25 2.77 -6.66
N GLN A 48 19.30 2.46 -7.46
CA GLN A 48 20.66 2.97 -7.22
C GLN A 48 20.82 4.44 -7.60
N ASP A 49 20.07 4.89 -8.61
CA ASP A 49 20.11 6.27 -9.09
C ASP A 49 19.31 7.23 -8.20
N LEU A 50 18.60 6.70 -7.20
CA LEU A 50 17.81 7.47 -6.25
C LEU A 50 18.66 7.91 -5.04
N PRO A 51 18.40 9.11 -4.50
CA PRO A 51 19.15 9.64 -3.37
C PRO A 51 19.02 8.73 -2.14
N LEU A 52 20.10 8.66 -1.35
CA LEU A 52 20.25 7.76 -0.20
C LEU A 52 19.14 7.89 0.86
N THR A 53 18.42 9.02 0.89
CA THR A 53 17.28 9.28 1.79
C THR A 53 15.95 8.68 1.29
N LEU A 54 15.71 8.65 -0.03
CA LEU A 54 14.49 8.08 -0.63
C LEU A 54 14.57 6.57 -0.81
N ARG A 55 15.78 6.03 -0.96
CA ARG A 55 16.05 4.61 -1.18
C ARG A 55 15.46 3.69 -0.09
N PRO A 56 15.66 3.92 1.22
CA PRO A 56 15.06 3.08 2.26
C PRO A 56 13.54 3.23 2.34
N LEU A 57 13.01 4.42 2.05
CA LEU A 57 11.56 4.66 2.02
C LEU A 57 10.90 3.84 0.89
N LEU A 58 11.51 3.84 -0.30
CA LEU A 58 11.00 3.11 -1.47
C LEU A 58 11.23 1.60 -1.39
N SER A 59 12.27 1.15 -0.68
CA SER A 59 12.46 -0.29 -0.40
C SER A 59 11.40 -0.87 0.55
N ASN A 60 10.71 -0.02 1.32
CA ASN A 60 9.65 -0.44 2.22
C ASN A 60 8.31 -0.32 1.51
N GLY A 61 7.92 -1.38 0.80
CA GLY A 61 6.65 -1.42 0.06
C GLY A 61 5.42 -1.17 0.93
N LEU A 62 5.47 -1.51 2.21
CA LEU A 62 4.39 -1.25 3.16
C LEU A 62 4.24 0.25 3.45
N LEU A 63 5.35 0.92 3.72
CA LEU A 63 5.38 2.36 3.95
C LEU A 63 4.94 3.14 2.70
N VAL A 64 5.41 2.74 1.51
CA VAL A 64 4.96 3.36 0.27
C VAL A 64 3.48 3.10 0.01
N GLY A 65 3.00 1.89 0.26
CA GLY A 65 1.58 1.56 0.17
C GLY A 65 0.72 2.42 1.09
N ILE A 66 1.13 2.65 2.34
CA ILE A 66 0.41 3.53 3.28
C ILE A 66 0.44 4.99 2.80
N LEU A 67 1.60 5.51 2.39
CA LEU A 67 1.71 6.88 1.89
C LEU A 67 0.81 7.10 0.67
N LEU A 68 0.79 6.15 -0.27
CA LEU A 68 -0.07 6.20 -1.44
C LEU A 68 -1.55 6.10 -1.06
N ALA A 69 -1.91 5.27 -0.09
CA ALA A 69 -3.28 5.19 0.40
C ALA A 69 -3.73 6.54 0.96
N VAL A 70 -2.92 7.18 1.81
CA VAL A 70 -3.22 8.51 2.38
C VAL A 70 -3.27 9.60 1.30
N LEU A 71 -2.34 9.58 0.34
CA LEU A 71 -2.34 10.53 -0.76
C LEU A 71 -3.57 10.35 -1.65
N MET A 72 -3.93 9.13 -2.02
CA MET A 72 -5.14 8.84 -2.79
C MET A 72 -6.40 9.24 -2.02
N ASP A 73 -6.40 9.08 -0.70
CA ASP A 73 -7.52 9.49 0.14
C ASP A 73 -7.74 11.00 0.13
N ASN A 74 -6.65 11.77 0.15
CA ASN A 74 -6.69 13.23 0.14
C ASN A 74 -6.84 13.84 -1.26
N LEU A 75 -6.28 13.21 -2.29
CA LEU A 75 -6.25 13.75 -3.67
C LEU A 75 -7.51 13.39 -4.46
N ILE A 76 -8.10 12.23 -4.21
CA ILE A 76 -9.27 11.77 -4.96
C ILE A 76 -10.52 12.16 -4.17
N PRO A 77 -11.34 13.10 -4.65
CA PRO A 77 -12.62 13.43 -4.01
C PRO A 77 -13.60 12.29 -4.27
N TRP A 78 -13.50 11.26 -3.44
CA TRP A 78 -14.35 10.06 -3.51
C TRP A 78 -15.84 10.41 -3.41
N GLU A 79 -16.20 11.52 -2.75
CA GLU A 79 -17.57 12.04 -2.69
C GLU A 79 -18.15 12.49 -4.03
N ARG A 80 -17.31 12.85 -5.01
CA ARG A 80 -17.79 13.32 -6.34
C ARG A 80 -17.97 12.19 -7.35
N ILE A 81 -17.54 10.98 -7.04
CA ILE A 81 -17.62 9.82 -7.93
C ILE A 81 -18.82 8.97 -7.51
N GLU A 82 -20.03 9.53 -7.60
CA GLU A 82 -21.31 8.82 -7.45
C GLU A 82 -21.76 8.23 -8.79
#